data_AF-A0A354WXH0-F1
#
_entry.id   AF-A0A354WXH0-F1
#
_cell.length_a   1.000
_cell.length_b   1.000
_cell.length_c   1.000
_cell.angle_alpha   90.00
_cell.angle_beta   90.00
_cell.angle_gamma   90.00
#
_symmetry.space_group_name_H-M   'P 1'
#
loop_
_entity.id
_entity.type
_entity.pdbx_description
1 polymer ?
#
loop_
_entity_poly.entity_id
_entity_poly.type
_entity_poly.pdbx_seq_one_letter_code
_entity_poly.pdbx_strand_id
1 'polypeptide(L)'
;METPFIFGKIATEKNFTDREKETADLVQNFTSLINTIIISPRRWGKSSLVNKAAKLAMAQDCNLRICHIDLFNVRSEEHFYSLLAQKVIAATSTKWEEAIESARSFFSHLVPKISIGTDSTNEVSIDFDWEEVKRNPDEV
;
A
#
# COMPACT_ATOMS: atom_id res chain seq x y z
N MET A 1 -35.16 6.03 9.37
CA MET A 1 -33.99 6.56 10.12
C MET A 1 -32.78 5.81 9.59
N GLU A 2 -31.83 6.49 8.96
CA GLU A 2 -30.59 5.83 8.54
C GLU A 2 -29.71 5.56 9.77
N THR A 3 -29.00 4.44 9.77
CA THR A 3 -28.11 4.05 10.86
C THR A 3 -26.95 5.05 10.93
N PRO A 4 -26.71 5.73 12.06
CA PRO A 4 -25.67 6.75 12.15
C PRO A 4 -24.24 6.17 12.18
N PHE A 5 -24.10 4.85 12.37
CA PHE A 5 -22.82 4.17 12.47
C PHE A 5 -22.66 3.10 11.39
N ILE A 6 -21.47 3.06 10.79
CA ILE A 6 -21.07 2.06 9.81
C ILE A 6 -20.17 1.03 10.50
N PHE A 7 -20.54 -0.24 10.38
CA PHE A 7 -19.78 -1.36 10.96
C PHE A 7 -19.19 -2.25 9.86
N GLY A 8 -18.07 -2.91 10.18
CA GLY A 8 -17.45 -3.91 9.30
C GLY A 8 -16.69 -3.35 8.09
N LYS A 9 -16.56 -2.01 7.99
CA LYS A 9 -15.81 -1.32 6.93
C LYS A 9 -14.85 -0.30 7.55
N ILE A 10 -13.90 0.18 6.75
CA ILE A 10 -13.06 1.34 7.12
C ILE A 10 -13.98 2.55 7.28
N ALA A 11 -13.92 3.19 8.45
CA ALA A 11 -14.67 4.39 8.73
C ALA A 11 -13.97 5.59 8.11
N THR A 12 -14.69 6.35 7.28
CA THR A 12 -14.17 7.52 6.57
C THR A 12 -15.04 8.75 6.83
N GLU A 13 -14.43 9.94 6.70
CA GLU A 13 -15.12 11.23 6.79
C GLU A 13 -15.99 11.35 8.04
N LYS A 14 -17.28 11.66 7.87
CA LYS A 14 -18.26 11.82 8.95
C LYS A 14 -18.45 10.59 9.84
N ASN A 15 -18.00 9.41 9.38
CA ASN A 15 -18.10 8.16 10.14
C ASN A 15 -16.84 7.88 10.98
N PHE A 16 -15.76 8.64 10.78
CA PHE A 16 -14.57 8.59 11.63
C PHE A 16 -14.62 9.77 12.61
N THR A 17 -14.64 9.47 13.90
CA THR A 17 -14.84 10.46 14.97
C THR A 17 -13.78 10.26 16.06
N ASP A 18 -13.47 11.32 16.80
CA ASP A 18 -12.44 11.31 17.85
C ASP A 18 -11.04 10.95 17.29
N ARG A 19 -10.06 10.63 18.14
CA ARG A 19 -8.68 10.24 17.78
C ARG A 19 -7.83 11.36 17.20
N GLU A 20 -8.10 12.61 17.58
CA GLU A 20 -7.36 13.78 17.05
C GLU A 20 -5.87 13.68 17.36
N LYS A 21 -5.52 13.35 18.62
CA LYS A 21 -4.14 13.19 19.06
C LYS A 21 -3.44 12.03 18.34
N GLU A 22 -4.05 10.83 18.34
CA GLU A 22 -3.45 9.67 17.68
C GLU A 22 -3.29 9.89 16.17
N THR A 23 -4.20 10.65 15.54
CA THR A 23 -4.09 11.02 14.13
C THR A 23 -2.90 11.96 13.91
N ALA A 24 -2.75 12.99 14.74
CA ALA A 24 -1.65 13.94 14.64
C ALA A 24 -0.29 13.25 14.82
N ASP A 25 -0.17 12.41 15.86
CA ASP A 25 1.05 11.65 16.14
C ASP A 25 1.41 10.73 14.94
N LEU A 26 0.42 10.06 14.35
CA LEU A 26 0.66 9.16 13.22
C LEU A 26 1.01 9.91 11.92
N VAL A 27 0.43 11.09 11.68
CA VAL A 27 0.81 11.96 10.56
C VAL A 27 2.28 12.42 10.70
N GLN A 28 2.68 12.80 11.92
CA GLN A 28 4.07 13.17 12.20
C GLN A 28 5.02 12.00 11.97
N ASN A 29 4.65 10.80 12.41
CA ASN A 29 5.47 9.61 12.18
C ASN A 29 5.62 9.28 10.70
N PHE A 30 4.55 9.39 9.91
CA PHE A 30 4.64 9.17 8.46
C PHE A 30 5.55 10.17 7.76
N THR A 31 5.39 11.45 8.06
CA THR A 31 6.23 12.51 7.47
C THR A 31 7.70 12.41 7.90
N SER A 32 7.96 11.84 9.08
CA SER A 32 9.32 11.63 9.60
C SER A 32 9.90 10.24 9.25
N LEU A 33 9.18 9.42 8.46
CA LEU A 33 9.58 8.06 8.09
C LEU A 33 9.89 7.14 9.30
N ILE A 34 9.15 7.33 10.41
CA ILE A 34 9.35 6.57 11.65
C ILE A 34 8.60 5.24 11.58
N ASN A 35 9.31 4.13 11.81
CA ASN A 35 8.69 2.82 11.96
C ASN A 35 7.74 2.81 13.18
N THR A 36 6.45 2.55 12.92
CA THR A 36 5.39 2.67 13.92
C THR A 36 4.56 1.39 13.97
N ILE A 37 4.44 0.80 15.17
CA ILE A 37 3.58 -0.38 15.42
C ILE A 37 2.35 0.06 16.23
N ILE A 38 1.15 -0.24 15.74
CA ILE A 38 -0.11 0.07 16.40
C ILE A 38 -0.78 -1.21 16.91
N ILE A 39 -0.97 -1.31 18.23
CA ILE A 39 -1.55 -2.50 18.88
C ILE A 39 -2.82 -2.11 19.64
N SER A 40 -3.92 -2.80 19.36
CA SER A 40 -5.18 -2.70 20.11
C SER A 40 -6.09 -3.89 19.78
N PRO A 41 -7.20 -4.14 20.51
CA PRO A 41 -8.09 -5.27 20.21
C PRO A 41 -8.77 -5.18 18.82
N ARG A 42 -9.39 -6.29 18.38
CA ARG A 42 -10.08 -6.36 17.08
C ARG A 42 -11.25 -5.38 17.03
N ARG A 43 -11.45 -4.71 15.88
CA ARG A 43 -12.53 -3.72 15.63
C ARG A 43 -12.43 -2.39 16.39
N TRP A 44 -11.27 -2.06 16.95
CA TRP A 44 -11.01 -0.75 17.59
C TRP A 44 -10.67 0.39 16.62
N GLY A 45 -10.84 0.20 15.30
CA GLY A 45 -10.67 1.28 14.32
C GLY A 45 -9.22 1.59 13.92
N LYS A 46 -8.24 0.72 14.22
CA LYS A 46 -6.82 0.91 13.80
C LYS A 46 -6.68 1.19 12.30
N SER A 47 -7.28 0.36 11.45
CA SER A 47 -7.21 0.54 9.99
C SER A 47 -7.83 1.85 9.54
N SER A 48 -8.89 2.31 10.20
CA SER A 48 -9.52 3.62 9.94
C SER A 48 -8.61 4.77 10.34
N LEU A 49 -7.96 4.68 11.51
CA LEU A 49 -6.97 5.66 11.98
C LEU A 49 -5.80 5.78 10.99
N VAL A 50 -5.22 4.64 10.61
CA VAL A 50 -4.12 4.59 9.62
C VAL A 50 -4.55 5.18 8.28
N ASN A 51 -5.74 4.83 7.78
CA ASN A 51 -6.24 5.38 6.52
C ASN A 51 -6.44 6.90 6.57
N LYS A 52 -6.98 7.42 7.69
CA LYS A 52 -7.18 8.85 7.90
C LYS A 52 -5.85 9.60 7.96
N ALA A 53 -4.91 9.12 8.78
CA ALA A 53 -3.58 9.73 8.91
C ALA A 53 -2.80 9.69 7.59
N ALA A 54 -2.83 8.57 6.86
CA ALA A 54 -2.13 8.44 5.59
C ALA A 54 -2.64 9.45 4.55
N LYS A 55 -3.96 9.63 4.44
CA LYS A 55 -4.56 10.63 3.55
C LYS A 55 -4.15 12.05 3.92
N LEU A 56 -4.12 12.38 5.22
CA LEU A 56 -3.69 13.69 5.68
C LEU A 56 -2.21 13.94 5.40
N ALA A 57 -1.34 12.96 5.67
CA ALA A 57 0.09 13.08 5.43
C ALA A 57 0.41 13.29 3.94
N MET A 58 -0.18 12.50 3.04
CA MET A 58 -0.01 12.67 1.59
C MET A 58 -0.62 13.99 1.05
N ALA A 59 -1.61 14.56 1.73
CA ALA A 59 -2.14 15.88 1.38
C ALA A 59 -1.23 17.04 1.83
N GLN A 60 -0.40 16.82 2.86
CA GLN A 60 0.55 17.81 3.39
C GLN A 60 1.88 17.79 2.63
N ASP A 61 2.29 16.63 2.11
CA ASP A 61 3.52 16.47 1.34
C ASP A 61 3.25 15.70 0.04
N CYS A 62 3.39 16.40 -1.09
CA CYS A 62 3.17 15.83 -2.43
C CYS A 62 4.23 14.81 -2.86
N ASN A 63 5.38 14.75 -2.17
CA ASN A 63 6.43 13.79 -2.41
C ASN A 63 6.25 12.51 -1.57
N LEU A 64 5.45 12.56 -0.50
CA LEU A 64 5.17 11.40 0.33
C LEU A 64 4.19 10.47 -0.39
N ARG A 65 4.60 9.21 -0.57
CA ARG A 65 3.77 8.14 -1.10
C ARG A 65 3.60 7.05 -0.05
N ILE A 66 2.35 6.66 0.21
CA ILE A 66 2.02 5.62 1.17
C ILE A 66 1.41 4.43 0.43
N CYS A 67 2.10 3.29 0.47
CA CYS A 67 1.63 2.03 -0.08
C CYS A 67 0.93 1.22 1.01
N HIS A 68 -0.31 0.79 0.79
CA HIS A 68 -1.01 -0.09 1.72
C HIS A 68 -0.93 -1.54 1.26
N ILE A 69 -0.37 -2.40 2.12
CA ILE A 69 -0.21 -3.83 1.87
C ILE A 69 -0.97 -4.60 2.95
N ASP A 70 -1.94 -5.42 2.55
CA ASP A 70 -2.63 -6.34 3.46
C ASP A 70 -1.95 -7.70 3.41
N LEU A 71 -1.37 -8.11 4.54
CA LEU A 71 -0.63 -9.35 4.66
C LEU A 71 -1.51 -10.55 5.05
N PHE A 72 -2.82 -10.37 5.29
CA PHE A 72 -3.69 -11.42 5.82
C PHE A 72 -3.76 -12.68 4.93
N ASN A 73 -3.68 -12.49 3.61
CA ASN A 73 -3.73 -13.58 2.62
C ASN A 73 -2.37 -13.90 1.99
N VAL A 74 -1.29 -13.28 2.44
CA VAL A 74 0.06 -13.58 1.94
C VAL A 74 0.53 -14.90 2.56
N ARG A 75 0.91 -15.87 1.72
CA ARG A 75 1.19 -17.26 2.12
C ARG A 75 2.62 -17.70 1.87
N SER A 76 3.40 -16.93 1.11
CA SER A 76 4.80 -17.19 0.83
C SER A 76 5.56 -15.87 0.70
N GLU A 77 6.88 -15.96 0.75
CA GLU A 77 7.78 -14.83 0.57
C GLU A 77 7.69 -14.28 -0.86
N GLU A 78 7.59 -15.16 -1.85
CA GLU A 78 7.43 -14.79 -3.26
C GLU A 78 6.15 -13.97 -3.46
N HIS A 79 5.04 -14.41 -2.85
CA HIS A 79 3.78 -13.66 -2.92
C HIS A 79 3.92 -12.28 -2.26
N PHE A 80 4.67 -12.16 -1.15
CA PHE A 80 4.92 -10.86 -0.52
C PHE A 80 5.67 -9.91 -1.47
N TYR A 81 6.74 -10.37 -2.10
CA TYR A 81 7.57 -9.56 -3.00
C TYR A 81 6.79 -9.11 -4.25
N SER A 82 6.05 -10.01 -4.90
CA SER A 82 5.17 -9.62 -6.03
C SER A 82 4.14 -8.57 -5.60
N LEU A 83 3.52 -8.76 -4.44
CA LEU A 83 2.52 -7.81 -3.93
C LEU A 83 3.14 -6.46 -3.58
N LEU A 84 4.31 -6.45 -2.94
CA LEU A 84 5.07 -5.23 -2.63
C LEU A 84 5.38 -4.46 -3.90
N ALA A 85 5.97 -5.12 -4.90
CA ALA A 85 6.32 -4.51 -6.16
C ALA A 85 5.13 -3.90 -6.89
N GLN A 86 4.04 -4.66 -7.01
CA GLN A 86 2.81 -4.19 -7.62
C GLN A 86 2.26 -2.94 -6.90
N LYS A 87 2.25 -2.94 -5.56
CA LYS A 87 1.73 -1.81 -4.77
C LYS A 87 2.63 -0.57 -4.85
N VAL A 88 3.95 -0.75 -4.88
CA VAL A 88 4.91 0.35 -5.03
C VAL A 88 4.75 1.01 -6.39
N ILE A 89 4.73 0.23 -7.48
CA ILE A 89 4.59 0.76 -8.83
C ILE A 89 3.25 1.49 -9.00
N ALA A 90 2.15 0.91 -8.50
CA ALA A 90 0.84 1.52 -8.55
C ALA A 90 0.76 2.84 -7.75
N ALA A 91 1.56 3.00 -6.69
CA ALA A 91 1.60 4.22 -5.90
C ALA A 91 2.49 5.33 -6.50
N THR A 92 3.48 4.95 -7.30
CA THR A 92 4.45 5.88 -7.90
C THR A 92 4.11 6.28 -9.34
N SER A 93 3.29 5.50 -10.03
CA SER A 93 3.00 5.69 -11.45
C SER A 93 1.57 6.20 -11.66
N THR A 94 1.41 7.23 -12.50
CA THR A 94 0.08 7.78 -12.82
C THR A 94 -0.48 7.24 -14.14
N LYS A 95 0.40 6.72 -15.01
CA LYS A 95 0.07 6.10 -16.28
C LYS A 95 0.64 4.70 -16.37
N TRP A 96 0.05 3.89 -17.23
CA TRP A 96 0.50 2.52 -17.50
C TRP A 96 1.93 2.48 -18.09
N GLU A 97 2.25 3.38 -19.02
CA GLU A 97 3.59 3.45 -19.60
C GLU A 97 4.64 3.80 -18.53
N GLU A 98 4.29 4.72 -17.62
CA GLU A 98 5.10 5.08 -16.45
C GLU A 98 5.23 3.90 -15.47
N ALA A 99 4.22 3.04 -15.36
CA ALA A 99 4.25 1.85 -14.52
C ALA A 99 5.22 0.80 -15.05
N ILE A 100 5.29 0.59 -16.36
CA ILE A 100 6.29 -0.30 -16.97
C ILE A 100 7.70 0.27 -16.78
N GLU A 101 7.89 1.56 -17.03
CA GLU A 101 9.19 2.21 -16.88
C GLU A 101 9.66 2.17 -15.42
N SER A 102 8.75 2.45 -14.48
CA SER A 102 9.00 2.30 -13.06
C SER A 102 9.31 0.85 -12.71
N ALA A 103 8.56 -0.14 -13.23
CA ALA A 103 8.85 -1.54 -12.99
C ALA A 103 10.26 -1.92 -13.44
N ARG A 104 10.66 -1.50 -14.65
CA ARG A 104 12.01 -1.74 -15.17
C ARG A 104 13.08 -1.01 -14.36
N SER A 105 12.79 0.19 -13.85
CA SER A 105 13.76 0.97 -13.06
C SER A 105 13.92 0.40 -11.64
N PHE A 106 12.82 0.14 -10.94
CA PHE A 106 12.81 -0.36 -9.57
C PHE A 106 13.24 -1.82 -9.49
N PHE A 107 12.91 -2.62 -10.50
CA PHE A 107 13.16 -4.06 -10.54
C PHE A 107 14.05 -4.43 -11.73
N SER A 108 15.03 -3.60 -12.06
CA SER A 108 15.94 -3.86 -13.19
C SER A 108 16.67 -5.20 -13.12
N HIS A 109 16.80 -5.76 -11.90
CA HIS A 109 17.47 -7.03 -11.63
C HIS A 109 16.47 -8.20 -11.45
N LEU A 110 15.17 -7.92 -11.24
CA LEU A 110 14.12 -8.93 -11.20
C LEU A 110 13.30 -8.82 -12.48
N VAL A 111 13.48 -9.73 -13.44
CA VAL A 111 12.77 -9.67 -14.73
C VAL A 111 11.25 -9.70 -14.49
N PRO A 112 10.54 -8.56 -14.61
CA PRO A 112 9.14 -8.52 -14.28
C PRO A 112 8.33 -9.12 -15.43
N LYS A 113 7.58 -10.17 -15.16
CA LYS A 113 6.53 -10.69 -16.03
C LYS A 113 5.30 -9.83 -15.84
N ILE A 114 5.11 -8.91 -16.77
CA ILE A 114 3.98 -7.97 -16.76
C ILE A 114 2.83 -8.60 -17.56
N SER A 115 1.69 -8.83 -16.92
CA SER A 115 0.45 -9.23 -17.62
C SER A 115 -0.58 -8.12 -17.52
N ILE A 116 -1.27 -7.87 -18.63
CA ILE A 116 -2.26 -6.80 -18.76
C ILE A 116 -3.64 -7.45 -18.89
N GLY A 117 -4.52 -7.18 -17.92
CA GLY A 117 -5.92 -7.54 -18.05
C GLY A 117 -6.57 -6.69 -19.15
N THR A 118 -7.32 -7.32 -20.06
CA THR A 118 -8.04 -6.65 -21.16
C THR A 118 -9.28 -5.86 -20.71
N ASP A 119 -9.55 -5.81 -19.42
CA ASP A 119 -10.72 -5.14 -18.86
C ASP A 119 -10.48 -3.65 -18.70
N SER A 120 -11.56 -2.86 -18.77
CA SER A 120 -11.58 -1.39 -18.74
C SER A 120 -10.90 -0.73 -17.53
N THR A 121 -10.39 -1.51 -16.58
CA THR A 121 -9.62 -1.07 -15.41
C THR A 121 -8.10 -1.09 -15.62
N ASN A 122 -7.58 -1.61 -16.74
CA ASN A 122 -6.14 -1.76 -17.02
C ASN A 122 -5.36 -2.27 -15.79
N GLU A 123 -5.81 -3.37 -15.19
CA GLU A 123 -5.09 -3.97 -14.08
C GLU A 123 -3.78 -4.57 -14.57
N VAL A 124 -2.68 -4.02 -14.08
CA VAL A 124 -1.32 -4.51 -14.29
C VAL A 124 -1.00 -5.51 -13.20
N SER A 125 -0.73 -6.75 -13.58
CA SER A 125 -0.10 -7.72 -12.69
C SER A 125 1.38 -7.83 -13.02
N ILE A 126 2.19 -7.91 -11.97
CA ILE A 126 3.64 -8.00 -12.05
C ILE A 126 4.02 -9.24 -11.25
N ASP A 127 4.66 -10.17 -11.94
CA ASP A 127 5.24 -11.36 -11.33
C ASP A 127 6.74 -11.39 -11.65
N PHE A 128 7.50 -12.24 -10.97
CA PHE A 128 8.95 -12.29 -11.10
C PHE A 128 9.40 -13.66 -11.59
N ASP A 129 10.55 -13.72 -12.27
CA ASP A 129 11.18 -15.00 -12.57
C ASP A 129 11.92 -15.55 -11.35
N TRP A 130 11.18 -16.26 -10.49
CA TRP A 130 11.68 -16.77 -9.21
C TRP A 130 12.90 -17.69 -9.32
N GLU A 131 13.13 -18.34 -10.46
CA GLU A 131 14.33 -19.16 -10.68
C GLU A 131 15.59 -18.29 -10.84
N GLU A 132 15.44 -17.11 -11.42
CA GLU A 132 16.51 -16.11 -11.55
C GLU A 132 16.77 -15.43 -10.20
N VAL A 133 15.71 -15.05 -9.47
CA VAL A 133 15.80 -14.46 -8.12
C VAL A 133 16.54 -15.39 -7.15
N LYS A 134 16.25 -16.70 -7.18
CA LYS A 134 16.95 -17.68 -6.33
C LYS A 134 18.42 -17.85 -6.67
N ARG A 135 18.83 -17.56 -7.92
CA ARG A 135 20.24 -17.61 -8.32
C ARG A 135 21.02 -16.40 -7.81
N ASN A 136 20.35 -15.26 -7.65
CA ASN A 136 20.93 -14.01 -7.15
C ASN A 136 20.12 -13.42 -5.97
N PRO A 137 20.13 -14.03 -4.79
CA PRO A 137 19.29 -13.61 -3.67
C PRO A 137 19.62 -12.23 -3.10
N ASP A 138 20.83 -11.70 -3.34
CA ASP A 138 21.23 -10.35 -2.93
C ASP A 138 20.64 -9.24 -3.83
N GLU A 139 19.89 -9.60 -4.87
CA GLU A 139 19.27 -8.67 -5.83
C GLU A 139 17.80 -8.31 -5.48
N VAL A 140 17.28 -8.81 -4.35
CA VAL A 140 15.94 -8.49 -3.80
C VAL A 140 16.02 -7.44 -2.69
#